data_AF-A0A498MVY4-F1
#
_entry.id   AF-A0A498MVY4-F1
#
_cell.length_a   1.000
_cell.length_b   1.000
_cell.length_c   1.000
_cell.angle_alpha   90.00
_cell.angle_beta   90.00
_cell.angle_gamma   90.00
#
_symmetry.space_group_name_H-M   'P 1'
#
loop_
_entity.id
_entity.type
_entity.pdbx_description
1 polymer ?
#
loop_
_entity_poly.entity_id
_entity_poly.type
_entity_poly.pdbx_seq_one_letter_code
_entity_poly.pdbx_strand_id
1 'polypeptide(L)'
;MNVLRGDIARLRRCTAISTASDGEGAIPRCKPLKYAYEKEIVLYAYFKKLDYFSTECIYSPNAYRGHARAFLKDLESIRPSSIIDVIHSGETLSIKEGVKMPVQGTCSRCGYISSQALCKSCVLLEGLNRGLPKLGIGKHHRLHGKILAQEPLTEQEEKKLKAVDF
;
A
#
# COMPACT_ATOMS: atom_id res chain seq x y z
N MET A 1 8.56 -8.77 -0.38
CA MET A 1 7.39 -8.72 0.55
C MET A 1 6.15 -9.44 0.01
N ASN A 2 5.64 -9.14 -1.20
CA ASN A 2 4.42 -9.80 -1.69
C ASN A 2 4.58 -11.33 -1.82
N VAL A 3 5.77 -11.81 -2.22
CA VAL A 3 6.13 -13.23 -2.20
C VAL A 3 6.02 -13.81 -0.78
N LEU A 4 6.65 -13.17 0.20
CA LEU A 4 6.64 -13.61 1.61
C LEU A 4 5.22 -13.65 2.23
N ARG A 5 4.28 -12.85 1.69
CA ARG A 5 2.88 -12.81 2.16
C ARG A 5 1.94 -13.69 1.34
N GLY A 6 2.41 -14.31 0.25
CA GLY A 6 1.55 -15.04 -0.68
C GLY A 6 0.52 -14.17 -1.41
N ASP A 7 0.78 -12.86 -1.59
CA ASP A 7 -0.17 -11.94 -2.24
C ASP A 7 -0.03 -11.98 -3.78
N ILE A 8 -0.59 -13.04 -4.38
CA ILE A 8 -0.52 -13.32 -5.83
C ILE A 8 -1.12 -12.19 -6.66
N ALA A 9 -2.25 -11.62 -6.22
CA ALA A 9 -2.94 -10.55 -6.93
C ALA A 9 -2.06 -9.28 -7.07
N ARG A 10 -1.18 -9.00 -6.10
CA ARG A 10 -0.23 -7.89 -6.20
C ARG A 10 1.06 -8.26 -6.91
N LEU A 11 1.49 -9.52 -6.86
CA LEU A 11 2.71 -9.97 -7.55
C LEU A 11 2.66 -9.68 -9.05
N ARG A 12 1.49 -9.89 -9.70
CA ARG A 12 1.32 -9.67 -11.15
C ARG A 12 1.68 -8.25 -11.62
N ARG A 13 1.49 -7.25 -10.76
CA ARG A 13 1.59 -5.83 -11.15
C ARG A 13 2.69 -5.06 -10.41
N CYS A 14 3.38 -5.68 -9.44
CA CYS A 14 4.26 -4.91 -8.56
C CYS A 14 5.55 -4.45 -9.22
N THR A 15 6.00 -5.13 -10.28
CA THR A 15 7.23 -4.83 -11.02
C THR A 15 7.03 -3.88 -12.19
N ALA A 16 5.80 -3.50 -12.54
CA ALA A 16 5.57 -2.49 -13.58
C ALA A 16 6.27 -1.16 -13.22
N ILE A 17 7.00 -0.60 -14.19
CA ILE A 17 7.67 0.70 -14.08
C ILE A 17 6.62 1.80 -14.03
N SER A 18 5.64 1.73 -14.91
CA SER A 18 4.52 2.67 -15.02
C SER A 18 3.22 1.96 -14.72
N THR A 19 2.29 2.66 -14.06
CA THR A 19 0.91 2.20 -13.95
C THR A 19 0.18 2.48 -15.24
N ALA A 20 -0.50 1.47 -15.81
CA ALA A 20 -1.42 1.68 -16.92
C ALA A 20 -2.60 2.56 -16.46
N SER A 21 -2.95 3.56 -17.25
CA SER A 21 -4.04 4.50 -17.00
C SER A 21 -5.34 3.95 -17.62
N ASP A 22 -5.85 2.86 -17.06
CA ASP A 22 -6.99 2.13 -17.64
C ASP A 22 -8.35 2.67 -17.15
N GLY A 23 -8.39 3.87 -16.56
CA GLY A 23 -9.64 4.47 -16.07
C GLY A 23 -9.57 5.99 -15.94
N GLU A 24 -10.69 6.63 -16.29
CA GLU A 24 -10.92 8.06 -16.06
C GLU A 24 -10.70 8.38 -14.56
N GLY A 25 -9.76 9.29 -14.27
CA GLY A 25 -9.45 9.74 -12.90
C GLY A 25 -8.21 9.11 -12.24
N ALA A 26 -7.53 8.14 -12.86
CA ALA A 26 -6.27 7.60 -12.35
C ALA A 26 -5.07 8.39 -12.88
N ILE A 27 -4.35 9.12 -12.01
CA ILE A 27 -3.09 9.77 -12.41
C ILE A 27 -2.02 8.67 -12.59
N PRO A 28 -1.37 8.58 -13.77
CA PRO A 28 -0.31 7.61 -14.01
C PRO A 28 0.90 7.90 -13.09
N ARG A 29 1.49 6.84 -12.56
CA ARG A 29 2.69 6.90 -11.72
C ARG A 29 3.80 6.09 -12.38
N CYS A 30 5.02 6.60 -12.34
CA CYS A 30 6.21 5.90 -12.79
C CYS A 30 7.22 5.73 -11.66
N LYS A 31 8.10 4.73 -11.79
CA LYS A 31 9.23 4.46 -10.90
C LYS A 31 10.53 4.67 -11.68
N PRO A 32 10.98 5.92 -11.89
CA PRO A 32 12.17 6.20 -12.70
C PRO A 32 13.44 5.59 -12.10
N LEU A 33 13.50 5.47 -10.78
CA LEU A 33 14.65 4.96 -10.03
C LEU A 33 14.54 3.45 -9.72
N LYS A 34 13.72 2.69 -10.47
CA LYS A 34 13.47 1.26 -10.18
C LYS A 34 14.75 0.42 -10.12
N TYR A 35 15.73 0.74 -10.97
CA TYR A 35 16.99 0.01 -11.10
C TYR A 35 18.17 0.68 -10.39
N ALA A 36 17.95 1.82 -9.72
CA ALA A 36 18.98 2.52 -8.97
C ALA A 36 19.00 2.06 -7.52
N TYR A 37 20.19 1.84 -6.97
CA TYR A 37 20.36 1.46 -5.58
C TYR A 37 20.20 2.69 -4.68
N GLU A 38 19.68 2.49 -3.48
CA GLU A 38 19.53 3.56 -2.48
C GLU A 38 20.85 4.28 -2.19
N LYS A 39 21.96 3.54 -2.10
CA LYS A 39 23.31 4.11 -1.91
C LYS A 39 23.72 5.06 -3.04
N GLU A 40 23.34 4.75 -4.28
CA GLU A 40 23.65 5.57 -5.46
C GLU A 40 22.79 6.83 -5.50
N ILE A 41 21.50 6.71 -5.14
CA ILE A 41 20.58 7.84 -5.04
C ILE A 41 21.05 8.83 -3.98
N VAL A 42 21.43 8.34 -2.79
CA VAL A 42 21.95 9.17 -1.69
C VAL A 42 23.29 9.80 -2.09
N LEU A 43 24.20 9.06 -2.73
CA LEU A 43 25.47 9.59 -3.22
C LEU A 43 25.26 10.70 -4.26
N TYR A 44 24.31 10.51 -5.18
CA TYR A 44 23.94 11.52 -6.17
C TYR A 44 23.40 12.79 -5.50
N ALA A 45 22.48 12.65 -4.55
CA ALA A 45 21.91 13.79 -3.81
C ALA A 45 23.00 14.57 -3.05
N TYR A 46 23.95 13.86 -2.44
CA TYR A 46 25.11 14.46 -1.77
C TYR A 46 25.97 15.29 -2.72
N PHE A 47 26.41 14.72 -3.86
CA PHE A 47 27.24 15.46 -4.82
C PHE A 47 26.52 16.62 -5.48
N LYS A 48 25.21 16.50 -5.68
CA LYS A 48 24.37 17.58 -6.20
C LYS A 48 23.94 18.60 -5.14
N LYS A 49 24.32 18.39 -3.87
CA LYS A 49 23.95 19.25 -2.73
C LYS A 49 22.44 19.48 -2.68
N LEU A 50 21.67 18.41 -2.88
CA LEU A 50 20.21 18.47 -2.75
C LEU A 50 19.82 18.42 -1.28
N ASP A 51 18.86 19.25 -0.88
CA ASP A 51 18.29 19.18 0.46
C ASP A 51 17.36 17.96 0.56
N TYR A 52 17.64 17.08 1.53
CA TYR A 52 16.80 15.92 1.83
C TYR A 52 16.77 15.62 3.33
N PHE A 53 15.67 15.02 3.80
CA PHE A 53 15.52 14.60 5.18
C PHE A 53 16.08 13.19 5.38
N SER A 54 16.97 13.02 6.35
CA SER A 54 17.49 11.72 6.80
C SER A 54 16.77 11.17 8.04
N THR A 55 15.87 11.94 8.64
CA THR A 55 15.11 11.52 9.82
C THR A 55 14.08 10.47 9.45
N GLU A 56 14.18 9.30 10.09
CA GLU A 56 13.19 8.24 9.94
C GLU A 56 11.93 8.51 10.78
N CYS A 57 10.80 7.95 10.36
CA CYS A 57 9.58 7.96 11.15
C CYS A 57 9.76 7.15 12.44
N ILE A 58 9.28 7.66 13.58
CA ILE A 58 9.33 6.97 14.89
C ILE A 58 8.64 5.60 14.90
N TYR A 59 7.70 5.38 13.98
CA TYR A 59 6.98 4.11 13.82
C TYR A 59 7.63 3.17 12.79
N SER A 60 8.68 3.62 12.08
CA SER A 60 9.43 2.84 11.09
C SER A 60 9.96 1.49 11.62
N PRO A 61 10.49 1.40 12.86
CA PRO A 61 11.01 0.15 13.40
C PRO A 61 9.96 -0.98 13.46
N ASN A 62 8.69 -0.63 13.64
CA ASN A 62 7.60 -1.61 13.72
C ASN A 62 7.12 -2.09 12.33
N ALA A 63 7.66 -1.54 11.25
CA ALA A 63 7.24 -1.90 9.90
C ALA A 63 7.90 -3.20 9.43
N TYR A 64 7.08 -4.17 9.01
CA TYR A 64 7.54 -5.43 8.40
C TYR A 64 8.52 -5.24 7.22
N ARG A 65 8.45 -4.09 6.52
CA ARG A 65 9.35 -3.79 5.40
C ARG A 65 10.82 -3.73 5.83
N GLY A 66 11.11 -3.31 7.07
CA GLY A 66 12.49 -3.26 7.59
C GLY A 66 13.17 -4.63 7.55
N HIS A 67 12.48 -5.67 8.03
CA HIS A 67 12.96 -7.05 7.99
C HIS A 67 13.28 -7.53 6.57
N ALA A 68 12.38 -7.27 5.62
CA ALA A 68 12.59 -7.64 4.22
C ALA A 68 13.76 -6.87 3.58
N ARG A 69 14.00 -5.61 3.98
CA ARG A 69 15.14 -4.81 3.51
C ARG A 69 16.45 -5.34 4.07
N ALA A 70 16.51 -5.63 5.37
CA ALA A 70 17.69 -6.20 6.02
C ALA A 70 18.09 -7.52 5.36
N PHE A 71 17.12 -8.43 5.18
CA PHE A 71 17.36 -9.70 4.48
C PHE A 71 17.94 -9.51 3.06
N LEU A 72 17.41 -8.58 2.27
CA LEU A 72 17.95 -8.28 0.94
C LEU A 72 19.37 -7.69 0.98
N LYS A 73 19.70 -6.94 2.03
CA LYS A 73 21.05 -6.39 2.24
C LYS A 73 22.05 -7.46 2.65
N ASP A 74 21.63 -8.41 3.49
CA ASP A 74 22.46 -9.57 3.83
C ASP A 74 22.78 -10.38 2.55
N LEU A 75 21.81 -10.56 1.65
CA LEU A 75 22.05 -11.20 0.35
C LEU A 75 22.92 -10.36 -0.61
N GLU A 76 22.77 -9.04 -0.62
CA GLU A 76 23.62 -8.13 -1.43
C GLU A 76 25.09 -8.22 -0.97
N SER A 77 25.33 -8.37 0.34
CA SER A 77 26.69 -8.46 0.90
C SER A 77 27.47 -9.68 0.42
N ILE A 78 26.77 -10.78 0.13
CA ILE A 78 27.35 -12.02 -0.40
C ILE A 78 27.42 -11.97 -1.93
N ARG A 79 26.34 -11.48 -2.57
CA ARG A 79 26.21 -11.39 -4.03
C ARG A 79 25.70 -10.00 -4.40
N PRO A 80 26.55 -9.13 -4.98
CA PRO A 80 26.17 -7.74 -5.29
C PRO A 80 24.94 -7.61 -6.20
N SER A 81 24.68 -8.60 -7.06
CA SER A 81 23.53 -8.59 -7.98
C SER A 81 22.21 -9.03 -7.34
N SER A 82 22.17 -9.45 -6.07
CA SER A 82 20.97 -10.01 -5.44
C SER A 82 19.74 -9.12 -5.55
N ILE A 83 19.87 -7.81 -5.40
CA ILE A 83 18.74 -6.88 -5.49
C ILE A 83 18.20 -6.80 -6.93
N ILE A 84 19.07 -6.65 -7.92
CA ILE A 84 18.66 -6.55 -9.32
C ILE A 84 18.12 -7.89 -9.85
N ASP A 85 18.73 -9.00 -9.44
CA ASP A 85 18.29 -10.35 -9.79
C ASP A 85 16.87 -10.62 -9.27
N VAL A 86 16.53 -10.14 -8.06
CA VAL A 86 15.16 -10.21 -7.52
C VAL A 86 14.17 -9.37 -8.33
N ILE A 87 14.58 -8.19 -8.82
CA ILE A 87 13.74 -7.34 -9.67
C ILE A 87 13.45 -8.05 -11.00
N HIS A 88 14.49 -8.51 -11.69
CA HIS A 88 14.35 -9.24 -12.96
C HIS A 88 13.53 -10.52 -12.79
N SER A 89 13.77 -11.28 -11.72
CA SER A 89 12.97 -12.46 -11.40
C SER A 89 11.47 -12.11 -11.28
N GLY A 90 11.14 -10.99 -10.63
CA GLY A 90 9.76 -10.52 -10.53
C GLY A 90 9.16 -9.94 -11.82
N GLU A 91 9.98 -9.54 -12.79
CA GLU A 91 9.54 -9.11 -14.12
C GLU A 91 9.27 -10.30 -15.04
N THR A 92 10.09 -11.34 -14.95
CA THR A 92 9.94 -12.58 -15.72
C THR A 92 8.88 -13.51 -15.12
N LEU A 93 8.48 -13.29 -13.86
CA LEU A 93 7.48 -14.10 -13.18
C LEU A 93 6.12 -14.02 -13.90
N SER A 94 5.74 -15.12 -14.55
CA SER A 94 4.39 -15.30 -15.08
C SER A 94 3.48 -15.92 -14.02
N ILE A 95 2.27 -15.36 -13.90
CA ILE A 95 1.23 -15.89 -13.00
C ILE A 95 0.15 -16.50 -13.87
N LYS A 96 -0.31 -17.71 -13.49
CA LYS A 96 -1.36 -18.43 -14.21
C LYS A 96 -2.58 -17.54 -14.48
N GLU A 97 -3.14 -17.70 -15.66
CA GLU A 97 -4.41 -17.08 -16.05
C GLU A 97 -5.55 -17.61 -15.17
N GLY A 98 -6.56 -16.78 -14.88
CA GLY A 98 -7.71 -17.15 -14.05
C GLY A 98 -7.65 -16.75 -12.56
N VAL A 99 -6.58 -16.08 -12.10
CA VAL A 99 -6.55 -15.49 -10.75
C VAL A 99 -7.57 -14.35 -10.67
N LYS A 100 -8.52 -14.45 -9.72
CA LYS A 100 -9.53 -13.42 -9.48
C LYS A 100 -8.86 -12.11 -9.06
N MET A 101 -8.89 -11.13 -9.95
CA MET A 101 -8.37 -9.79 -9.67
C MET A 101 -9.48 -8.91 -9.07
N PRO A 102 -9.14 -7.99 -8.15
CA PRO A 102 -10.08 -6.98 -7.71
C PRO A 102 -10.55 -6.15 -8.91
N VAL A 103 -11.86 -6.03 -9.08
CA VAL A 103 -12.46 -5.15 -10.09
C VAL A 103 -12.28 -3.71 -9.63
N GLN A 104 -11.87 -2.84 -10.55
CA GLN A 104 -11.78 -1.42 -10.32
C GLN A 104 -13.17 -0.80 -10.45
N GLY A 105 -13.62 -0.08 -9.42
CA GLY A 105 -14.85 0.69 -9.42
C GLY A 105 -14.62 2.10 -8.87
N THR A 106 -15.71 2.78 -8.53
CA THR A 106 -15.70 4.14 -7.99
C THR A 106 -16.34 4.18 -6.60
N CYS A 107 -15.82 5.05 -5.74
CA CYS A 107 -16.37 5.31 -4.42
C CYS A 107 -17.69 6.08 -4.56
N SER A 108 -18.77 5.55 -3.97
CA SER A 108 -20.10 6.18 -4.01
C SER A 108 -20.17 7.54 -3.30
N ARG A 109 -19.21 7.85 -2.41
CA ARG A 109 -19.17 9.13 -1.66
C ARG A 109 -18.32 10.20 -2.34
N CYS A 110 -17.12 9.86 -2.79
CA CYS A 110 -16.16 10.84 -3.32
C CYS A 110 -15.87 10.70 -4.82
N GLY A 111 -16.46 9.71 -5.50
CA GLY A 111 -16.23 9.41 -6.92
C GLY A 111 -14.86 8.81 -7.26
N TYR A 112 -13.90 8.82 -6.32
CA TYR A 112 -12.54 8.35 -6.59
C TYR A 112 -12.44 6.82 -6.71
N ILE A 113 -11.35 6.34 -7.32
CA ILE A 113 -11.12 4.92 -7.60
C ILE A 113 -11.16 4.08 -6.32
N SER A 114 -11.92 3.00 -6.34
CA SER A 114 -12.11 2.09 -5.22
C SER A 114 -12.48 0.69 -5.69
N SER A 115 -12.00 -0.35 -5.00
CA SER A 115 -12.46 -1.73 -5.21
C SER A 115 -13.66 -2.10 -4.34
N GLN A 116 -14.25 -1.12 -3.66
CA GLN A 116 -15.33 -1.22 -2.69
C GLN A 116 -16.29 -0.02 -2.87
N ALA A 117 -17.54 -0.14 -2.41
CA ALA A 117 -18.52 0.95 -2.47
C ALA A 117 -18.03 2.25 -1.79
N LEU A 118 -17.29 2.13 -0.69
CA LEU A 118 -16.59 3.25 -0.05
C LEU A 118 -15.08 3.03 -0.11
N CYS A 119 -14.34 4.07 -0.52
CA CYS A 119 -12.88 4.03 -0.48
C CYS A 119 -12.37 4.06 0.96
N LYS A 120 -11.16 3.52 1.18
CA LYS A 120 -10.59 3.42 2.53
C LYS A 120 -10.42 4.79 3.20
N SER A 121 -10.10 5.83 2.42
CA SER A 121 -9.98 7.20 2.92
C SER A 121 -11.30 7.75 3.48
N CYS A 122 -12.42 7.55 2.77
CA CYS A 122 -13.74 7.96 3.26
C CYS A 122 -14.13 7.23 4.55
N VAL A 123 -13.83 5.93 4.66
CA VAL A 123 -14.12 5.15 5.88
C VAL A 123 -13.25 5.62 7.06
N LEU A 124 -11.99 5.96 6.81
CA LEU A 124 -11.07 6.49 7.83
C LEU A 124 -11.54 7.86 8.35
N LEU A 125 -11.88 8.79 7.44
CA LEU A 125 -12.38 10.10 7.81
C LEU A 125 -13.69 10.01 8.60
N GLU A 126 -14.59 9.11 8.21
CA GLU A 126 -15.82 8.86 8.94
C GLU A 126 -15.55 8.36 10.36
N GLY A 127 -14.62 7.41 10.50
CA GLY A 127 -14.18 6.92 11.82
C GLY A 127 -13.61 8.02 12.69
N LEU A 128 -12.82 8.94 12.13
CA LEU A 128 -12.27 10.08 12.88
C LEU A 128 -13.37 11.06 13.30
N ASN A 129 -14.26 11.45 12.38
CA ASN A 129 -15.33 12.42 12.64
C ASN A 129 -16.33 11.93 13.71
N ARG A 130 -16.56 10.60 13.79
CA ARG A 130 -17.47 9.99 14.77
C ARG A 130 -16.77 9.51 16.05
N GLY A 131 -15.45 9.65 16.15
CA GLY A 131 -14.67 9.09 17.27
C GLY A 131 -14.72 7.55 17.33
N LEU A 132 -14.83 6.89 16.18
CA LEU A 132 -14.91 5.44 16.00
C LEU A 132 -13.66 4.90 15.27
N PRO A 133 -12.47 4.91 15.90
CA PRO A 133 -11.20 4.58 15.24
C PRO A 133 -11.16 3.18 14.60
N LYS A 134 -11.79 2.17 15.23
CA LYS A 134 -11.82 0.80 14.65
C LYS A 134 -12.62 0.72 13.35
N LEU A 135 -13.50 1.68 13.07
CA LEU A 135 -14.24 1.74 11.79
C LEU A 135 -13.26 1.82 10.61
N GLY A 136 -12.24 2.66 10.76
CA GLY A 136 -11.20 2.87 9.77
C GLY A 136 -10.07 1.82 9.79
N ILE A 137 -9.80 1.19 10.93
CA ILE A 137 -8.65 0.26 11.06
C ILE A 137 -9.07 -1.19 10.71
N GLY A 138 -10.33 -1.55 10.92
CA GLY A 138 -10.86 -2.91 10.68
C GLY A 138 -11.42 -3.17 9.27
N LYS A 139 -11.89 -4.41 9.08
CA LYS A 139 -12.63 -4.87 7.89
C LYS A 139 -14.14 -4.84 8.18
N HIS A 140 -14.73 -3.65 8.19
CA HIS A 140 -16.14 -3.44 8.48
C HIS A 140 -16.99 -3.17 7.22
N HIS A 141 -16.78 -3.96 6.17
CA HIS A 141 -17.47 -3.80 4.88
C HIS A 141 -19.00 -3.79 5.02
N ARG A 142 -19.54 -4.52 6.00
CA ARG A 142 -20.99 -4.58 6.30
C ARG A 142 -21.58 -3.23 6.74
N LEU A 143 -20.75 -2.35 7.30
CA LEU A 143 -21.18 -1.03 7.76
C LEU A 143 -21.18 0.02 6.64
N HIS A 144 -20.64 -0.29 5.45
CA HIS A 144 -20.57 0.67 4.35
C HIS A 144 -21.95 1.16 3.90
N GLY A 145 -22.97 0.30 3.91
CA GLY A 145 -24.35 0.68 3.60
C GLY A 145 -24.90 1.70 4.59
N LYS A 146 -24.77 1.42 5.90
CA LYS A 146 -25.17 2.33 6.97
C LYS A 146 -24.44 3.67 6.91
N ILE A 147 -23.13 3.66 6.60
CA ILE A 147 -22.33 4.89 6.44
C ILE A 147 -22.84 5.72 5.25
N LEU A 148 -23.15 5.08 4.13
CA LEU A 148 -23.68 5.77 2.94
C LEU A 148 -25.07 6.36 3.19
N ALA A 149 -25.92 5.63 3.90
CA ALA A 149 -27.27 6.06 4.26
C ALA A 149 -27.32 7.04 5.45
N GLN A 150 -26.16 7.37 6.04
CA GLN A 150 -26.06 8.17 7.28
C GLN A 150 -26.90 7.61 8.44
N GLU A 151 -27.12 6.30 8.46
CA GLU A 151 -27.89 5.64 9.51
C GLU A 151 -27.10 5.61 10.83
N PRO A 152 -27.77 5.82 11.97
CA PRO A 152 -27.14 5.67 13.27
C PRO A 152 -26.66 4.22 13.45
N LEU A 153 -25.49 4.06 14.09
CA LEU A 153 -25.03 2.74 14.51
C LEU A 153 -25.74 2.37 15.80
N THR A 154 -25.95 1.07 16.01
CA THR A 154 -26.44 0.59 17.31
C THR A 154 -25.42 0.86 18.40
N GLU A 155 -25.86 1.04 19.65
CA GLU A 155 -24.97 1.30 20.79
C GLU A 155 -23.88 0.23 20.95
N GLN A 156 -24.22 -1.03 20.67
CA GLN A 156 -23.28 -2.15 20.69
C GLN A 156 -22.20 -2.03 19.60
N GLU A 157 -22.58 -1.64 18.39
CA GLU A 157 -21.64 -1.39 17.28
C GLU A 157 -20.71 -0.23 17.62
N GLU A 158 -21.23 0.88 18.17
CA GLU A 158 -20.40 2.02 18.56
C GLU A 158 -19.42 1.66 19.67
N LYS A 159 -19.86 0.97 20.72
CA LYS A 159 -19.00 0.56 21.82
C LYS A 159 -17.84 -0.32 21.33
N LYS A 160 -18.12 -1.25 20.41
CA LYS A 160 -17.10 -2.10 19.79
C LYS A 160 -16.11 -1.31 18.94
N LEU A 161 -16.56 -0.23 18.29
CA LEU A 161 -15.73 0.58 17.40
C LEU A 161 -14.94 1.69 18.13
N LYS A 162 -15.42 2.12 19.31
CA LYS A 162 -14.74 3.07 20.20
C LYS A 162 -13.59 2.45 20.97
N ALA A 163 -13.73 1.20 21.42
CA ALA A 163 -12.70 0.54 22.22
C ALA A 163 -11.40 0.44 21.40
N VAL A 164 -10.32 1.08 21.82
CA VAL A 164 -8.98 0.82 21.28
C VAL A 164 -8.10 0.46 22.46
N ASP A 165 -7.68 -0.80 22.50
CA ASP A 165 -6.64 -1.23 23.41
C ASP A 165 -5.33 -0.86 22.73
N PHE A 166 -4.60 0.11 23.30
CA PHE A 166 -3.28 0.54 22.84
C PHE A 166 -2.19 -0.24 23.57
#